data_AF-A0A7W1E4A3-F1
#
_entry.id   AF-A0A7W1E4A3-F1
#
_cell.length_a   1.000
_cell.length_b   1.000
_cell.length_c   1.000
_cell.angle_alpha   90.00
_cell.angle_beta   90.00
_cell.angle_gamma   90.00
#
_symmetry.space_group_name_H-M   'P 1'
#
loop_
_entity.id
_entity.type
_entity.pdbx_description
1 polymer ?
#
loop_
_entity_poly.entity_id
_entity_poly.type
_entity_poly.pdbx_seq_one_letter_code
_entity_poly.pdbx_strand_id
1 'polypeptide(L)' 'MEQFQMHHVSADAEDHAVGLELQIVELVEQQNRAVVQGHPEEAAALQAEVEALQAELAKTAMHVPQFTDD' A
#
# COMPACT_ATOMS: atom_id res chain seq x y z
N MET A 1 -26.34 -27.46 2.77
CA MET A 1 -25.95 -26.43 1.77
C MET A 1 -25.08 -25.43 2.52
N GLU A 2 -23.77 -25.64 2.50
CA GLU A 2 -22.80 -24.70 3.10
C GLU A 2 -21.78 -24.36 2.02
N GLN A 3 -22.06 -23.29 1.29
CA GLN A 3 -21.11 -22.60 0.43
C GLN A 3 -21.27 -21.11 0.70
N PHE A 4 -20.68 -20.65 1.80
CA PHE A 4 -20.67 -19.23 2.18
C PHE A 4 -19.37 -18.90 2.91
N GLN A 5 -18.22 -19.08 2.25
CA GLN A 5 -16.94 -18.54 2.73
C GLN A 5 -15.87 -18.71 1.64
N MET A 6 -15.90 -17.88 0.59
CA MET A 6 -14.72 -17.75 -0.27
C MET A 6 -14.63 -16.45 -1.09
N HIS A 7 -15.73 -15.69 -1.26
CA HIS A 7 -15.75 -14.53 -2.17
C HIS A 7 -15.49 -13.14 -1.54
N HIS A 8 -15.33 -13.01 -0.21
CA HIS A 8 -15.16 -11.68 0.43
C HIS A 8 -13.70 -11.27 0.67
N VAL A 9 -12.78 -12.24 0.82
CA VAL A 9 -11.41 -11.93 1.30
C VAL A 9 -10.55 -11.27 0.22
N SER A 10 -10.79 -11.54 -1.07
CA SER A 10 -10.02 -10.94 -2.17
C SER A 10 -10.40 -9.47 -2.41
N ALA A 11 -11.69 -9.13 -2.34
CA ALA A 11 -12.16 -7.75 -2.49
C ALA A 11 -11.64 -6.84 -1.36
N ASP A 12 -11.67 -7.33 -0.12
CA ASP A 12 -11.14 -6.58 1.03
C ASP A 12 -9.62 -6.34 0.93
N ALA A 13 -8.87 -7.31 0.39
CA ALA A 13 -7.43 -7.19 0.20
C ALA A 13 -7.07 -6.25 -0.97
N GLU A 14 -7.84 -6.28 -2.06
CA GLU A 14 -7.72 -5.36 -3.18
C GLU A 14 -8.03 -3.92 -2.76
N ASP A 15 -9.14 -3.71 -2.03
CA ASP A 15 -9.51 -2.38 -1.51
C ASP A 15 -8.45 -1.84 -0.53
N HIS A 16 -7.89 -2.70 0.33
CA HIS A 16 -6.79 -2.32 1.22
C HIS A 16 -5.52 -1.97 0.43
N ALA A 17 -5.17 -2.74 -0.60
CA ALA A 17 -4.02 -2.45 -1.45
C ALA A 17 -4.15 -1.11 -2.18
N VAL A 18 -5.33 -0.82 -2.76
CA VAL A 18 -5.62 0.46 -3.41
C VAL A 18 -5.51 1.61 -2.40
N GLY A 19 -6.00 1.42 -1.17
CA GLY A 19 -5.85 2.40 -0.10
C GLY A 19 -4.40 2.73 0.21
N LEU A 20 -3.55 1.70 0.33
CA LEU A 20 -2.11 1.86 0.57
C LEU A 20 -1.40 2.57 -0.61
N GLU A 21 -1.75 2.23 -1.85
CA GLU A 21 -1.17 2.86 -3.05
C GLU A 21 -1.47 4.37 -3.10
N LEU A 22 -2.71 4.78 -2.80
CA LEU A 22 -3.09 6.19 -2.75
C LEU A 22 -2.33 6.95 -1.66
N GLN A 23 -2.18 6.35 -0.48
CA GLN A 23 -1.40 6.95 0.62
C GLN A 23 0.07 7.10 0.28
N ILE A 24 0.68 6.09 -0.36
CA ILE A 24 2.08 6.14 -0.81
C ILE A 24 2.28 7.30 -1.78
N VAL A 25 1.40 7.45 -2.78
CA VAL A 25 1.49 8.55 -3.75
C VAL A 25 1.43 9.91 -3.05
N GLU A 26 0.50 10.09 -2.12
CA GLU A 26 0.36 11.34 -1.37
C GLU A 26 1.63 11.67 -0.57
N LEU A 27 2.19 10.70 0.15
CA LEU A 27 3.40 10.89 0.94
C LEU A 27 4.62 11.18 0.07
N VAL A 28 4.75 10.56 -1.10
CA VAL A 28 5.81 10.88 -2.07
C VAL A 28 5.68 12.31 -2.58
N GLU A 29 4.47 12.80 -2.84
CA GLU A 29 4.27 14.21 -3.19
C GLU A 29 4.63 15.16 -2.05
N GLN A 30 4.25 14.84 -0.81
CA GLN A 30 4.63 15.62 0.37
C GLN A 30 6.15 15.64 0.56
N GLN A 31 6.82 14.50 0.39
CA GLN A 31 8.26 14.38 0.47
C GLN A 31 8.93 15.26 -0.57
N ASN A 32 8.48 15.20 -1.83
CA ASN A 32 9.01 16.04 -2.91
C ASN A 32 8.87 17.52 -2.58
N ARG A 33 7.74 17.94 -1.99
CA ARG A 33 7.55 19.32 -1.52
C ARG A 33 8.52 19.67 -0.40
N ALA A 34 8.73 18.80 0.59
CA ALA A 34 9.68 19.02 1.68
C ALA A 34 11.13 19.16 1.16
N VAL A 35 11.52 18.33 0.18
CA VAL A 35 12.83 18.44 -0.50
C VAL A 35 12.97 19.79 -1.20
N VAL A 36 11.98 20.20 -1.99
CA VAL A 36 11.99 21.49 -2.70
C VAL A 36 12.02 22.69 -1.74
N GLN A 37 11.36 22.58 -0.58
CA GLN A 37 11.32 23.62 0.44
C GLN A 37 12.55 23.64 1.35
N GLY A 38 13.46 22.66 1.23
CA GLY A 38 14.66 22.60 2.05
C GLY A 38 14.42 22.10 3.48
N HIS A 39 13.44 21.21 3.67
CA HIS A 39 13.14 20.55 4.95
C HIS A 39 13.61 19.08 4.91
N PRO A 40 14.93 18.81 5.04
CA PRO A 40 15.47 17.46 4.86
C PRO A 40 15.03 16.46 5.94
N GLU A 41 14.80 16.93 7.17
CA GLU A 41 14.32 16.06 8.26
C GLU A 41 12.88 15.58 8.01
N GLU A 42 12.02 16.47 7.51
CA GLU A 42 10.65 16.15 7.10
C GLU A 42 10.65 15.18 5.91
N ALA A 43 11.49 15.43 4.90
CA ALA A 43 11.63 14.53 3.76
C ALA A 43 12.11 13.12 4.16
N ALA A 44 13.01 13.03 5.15
CA ALA A 44 13.50 11.76 5.67
C ALA A 44 12.43 11.01 6.47
N ALA A 45 11.63 11.72 7.27
CA ALA A 45 10.49 11.12 7.98
C ALA A 45 9.46 10.56 6.99
N LEU A 46 9.09 11.35 5.97
CA LEU A 46 8.16 10.93 4.93
C LEU A 46 8.70 9.74 4.12
N GLN A 47 10.01 9.69 3.85
CA GLN A 47 10.63 8.51 3.21
C GLN A 47 10.45 7.24 4.03
N ALA A 48 10.65 7.30 5.34
CA ALA A 48 10.50 6.14 6.22
C ALA A 48 9.04 5.65 6.26
N GLU A 49 8.07 6.58 6.22
CA GLU A 49 6.65 6.22 6.13
C GLU A 49 6.29 5.57 4.80
N VAL A 50 6.81 6.08 3.68
CA VAL A 50 6.65 5.45 2.35
C VAL A 50 7.19 4.03 2.34
N GLU A 51 8.39 3.80 2.88
CA GLU A 51 9.00 2.47 2.96
C GLU A 51 8.17 1.49 3.81
N ALA A 52 7.62 1.98 4.92
CA ALA A 52 6.75 1.18 5.77
C ALA A 52 5.47 0.73 5.04
N LEU A 53 4.81 1.66 4.33
CA LEU A 53 3.60 1.35 3.56
C LEU A 53 3.90 0.45 2.35
N GLN A 54 5.03 0.64 1.67
CA GLN A 54 5.46 -0.26 0.59
C GLN A 54 5.69 -1.69 1.11
N ALA A 55 6.28 -1.83 2.30
CA ALA A 55 6.44 -3.13 2.94
C ALA A 55 5.10 -3.75 3.37
N GLU A 56 4.11 -2.93 3.73
CA GLU A 56 2.75 -3.40 4.00
C GLU A 56 2.03 -3.86 2.72
N LEU A 57 2.09 -3.06 1.67
CA LEU A 57 1.51 -3.38 0.36
C LEU A 57 2.08 -4.69 -0.19
N ALA A 58 3.40 -4.90 -0.05
CA ALA A 58 4.05 -6.14 -0.43
C ALA A 58 3.50 -7.36 0.34
N LYS A 59 3.16 -7.21 1.62
CA LYS A 59 2.53 -8.28 2.41
C LYS A 59 1.10 -8.55 1.94
N THR A 60 0.33 -7.51 1.63
CA THR A 60 -1.02 -7.66 1.07
C THR A 60 -0.99 -8.43 -0.26
N ALA A 61 -0.05 -8.09 -1.15
CA ALA A 61 0.13 -8.80 -2.42
C ALA A 61 0.53 -10.27 -2.27
N MET A 62 1.29 -10.63 -1.22
CA MET A 62 1.62 -12.04 -0.91
C MET A 62 0.43 -12.85 -0.39
N HIS A 63 -0.64 -12.19 0.07
CA HIS A 63 -1.85 -12.83 0.57
C HIS A 63 -2.98 -12.95 -0.45
N VAL A 64 -2.86 -12.29 -1.61
CA VAL A 64 -3.77 -12.53 -2.74
C VAL A 64 -3.46 -13.92 -3.29
N PRO A 65 -4.41 -14.88 -3.25
CA PRO A 65 -4.22 -16.17 -3.89
C PRO A 65 -3.96 -15.92 -5.36
N GLN A 66 -2.77 -16.28 -5.84
CA GLN A 66 -2.51 -16.31 -7.27
C GLN A 66 -3.40 -17.41 -7.85
N PHE A 67 -4.59 -17.05 -8.33
CA PHE A 67 -5.29 -17.88 -9.31
C PHE A 67 -4.47 -17.77 -10.60
N THR A 68 -3.43 -18.61 -10.69
CA THR A 68 -2.81 -18.95 -11.96
C THR A 68 -3.84 -19.78 -12.71
N ASP A 69 -4.52 -19.16 -13.67
CA ASP A 69 -5.27 -19.89 -14.70
C ASP A 69 -4.27 -20.74 -15.52
N ASP A 70 -4.30 -22.05 -15.30
CA ASP A 70 -3.70 -23.10 -16.15
C ASP A 70 -4.83 -23.98 -16.70
#